data_AF-A0A1G7INK4-F1
#
_entry.id   AF-A0A1G7INK4-F1
#
_cell.length_a   1.000
_cell.length_b   1.000
_cell.length_c   1.000
_cell.angle_alpha   90.00
_cell.angle_beta   90.00
_cell.angle_gamma   90.00
#
_symmetry.space_group_name_H-M   'P 1'
#
loop_
_entity.id
_entity.type
_entity.pdbx_description
1 polymer ?
#
loop_
_entity_poly.entity_id
_entity_poly.type
_entity_poly.pdbx_seq_one_letter_code
_entity_poly.pdbx_strand_id
1 'polypeptide(L)' 'MERTQIFDLMGELKLYGMKAAFDEIMATAVKRQHEPQRIVGELLNAEINEKQARSIK' A
#
# COMPACT_ATOMS: atom_id res chain seq x y z
N MET A 1 -11.67 2.92 10.78
CA MET A 1 -11.69 3.47 9.41
C MET A 1 -12.06 2.35 8.46
N GLU A 2 -13.00 2.60 7.55
CA GLU A 2 -13.43 1.62 6.55
C GLU A 2 -12.43 1.53 5.39
N ARG A 3 -12.36 0.39 4.70
CA ARG A 3 -11.48 0.19 3.52
C ARG A 3 -11.69 1.28 2.47
N THR A 4 -12.94 1.67 2.23
CA THR A 4 -13.28 2.74 1.28
C THR A 4 -12.64 4.07 1.65
N GLN A 5 -12.72 4.47 2.93
CA GLN A 5 -12.10 5.70 3.42
C GLN A 5 -10.57 5.67 3.28
N ILE A 6 -9.94 4.51 3.49
CA ILE A 6 -8.50 4.33 3.28
C ILE A 6 -8.14 4.58 1.81
N PHE A 7 -8.95 4.06 0.88
CA PHE A 7 -8.70 4.19 -0.56
C PHE A 7 -8.92 5.61 -1.07
N ASP A 8 -9.88 6.33 -0.49
CA ASP A 8 -10.13 7.74 -0.76
C ASP A 8 -8.93 8.59 -0.31
N LEU A 9 -8.47 8.40 0.94
CA LEU A 9 -7.28 9.08 1.48
C LEU A 9 -6.00 8.74 0.69
N MET A 10 -5.82 7.48 0.27
CA MET A 10 -4.71 7.10 -0.60
C MET A 10 -4.78 7.80 -1.96
N GLY A 11 -5.99 8.00 -2.50
CA GLY A 11 -6.21 8.77 -3.71
C GLY A 11 -5.82 10.25 -3.54
N GLU A 12 -6.27 10.88 -2.46
CA GLU A 12 -5.93 12.28 -2.13
C GLU A 12 -4.42 12.48 -1.96
N LEU A 13 -3.75 11.54 -1.30
CA LEU A 13 -2.31 11.55 -1.08
C LEU A 13 -1.49 11.06 -2.30
N LYS A 14 -2.15 10.68 -3.40
CA LYS A 14 -1.53 10.14 -4.63
C LYS A 14 -0.65 8.92 -4.37
N LEU A 15 -1.05 8.07 -3.42
CA LEU A 15 -0.36 6.86 -3.00
C LEU A 15 -0.73 5.67 -3.91
N TYR A 16 -0.40 5.80 -5.20
CA TYR A 16 -0.82 4.85 -6.23
C TYR A 16 -0.24 3.44 -6.02
N GLY A 17 1.00 3.33 -5.54
CA GLY A 17 1.64 2.05 -5.28
C GLY A 17 1.04 1.37 -4.06
N MET A 18 0.76 2.13 -2.99
CA MET A 18 0.06 1.58 -1.82
C MET A 18 -1.33 1.06 -2.20
N LYS A 19 -2.08 1.85 -2.98
CA LYS A 19 -3.44 1.49 -3.42
C LYS A 19 -3.45 0.22 -4.28
N ALA A 20 -2.48 0.06 -5.17
CA ALA A 20 -2.36 -1.11 -6.03
C ALA A 20 -1.97 -2.38 -5.25
N ALA A 21 -1.10 -2.27 -4.24
CA ALA A 21 -0.60 -3.40 -3.47
C ALA A 21 -1.44 -3.74 -2.22
N PHE A 22 -2.41 -2.90 -1.86
CA PHE A 22 -3.12 -3.00 -0.58
C PHE A 22 -3.79 -4.36 -0.35
N ASP A 23 -4.62 -4.82 -1.29
CA ASP A 23 -5.39 -6.05 -1.09
C ASP A 23 -4.49 -7.29 -0.98
N GLU A 24 -3.41 -7.34 -1.75
CA GLU A 24 -2.44 -8.44 -1.72
C GLU A 24 -1.64 -8.46 -0.41
N ILE A 25 -1.14 -7.31 0.03
CA ILE A 25 -0.40 -7.16 1.29
C ILE A 25 -1.32 -7.51 2.47
N MET A 26 -2.55 -6.98 2.50
CA MET A 26 -3.49 -7.27 3.58
C MET A 26 -3.90 -8.74 3.62
N ALA A 27 -4.15 -9.37 2.46
CA ALA A 27 -4.46 -10.80 2.39
C ALA A 27 -3.30 -11.66 2.92
N THR A 28 -2.05 -11.27 2.60
CA THR A 28 -0.85 -11.95 3.08
C THR A 28 -0.63 -11.72 4.57
N ALA A 29 -0.82 -10.49 5.04
CA ALA A 29 -0.65 -10.10 6.43
C ALA A 29 -1.62 -10.84 7.36
N VAL A 30 -2.88 -11.00 6.97
CA VAL A 30 -3.87 -11.78 7.73
C VAL A 30 -3.47 -13.25 7.79
N LYS A 31 -3.05 -13.83 6.67
CA LYS A 31 -2.64 -15.26 6.62
C LYS A 31 -1.40 -15.55 7.44
N ARG A 32 -0.45 -14.61 7.48
CA ARG A 32 0.87 -14.80 8.10
C ARG A 32 1.03 -14.09 9.45
N GLN A 33 -0.04 -13.48 9.96
CA GLN A 33 -0.05 -12.69 11.20
C GLN A 33 1.12 -11.68 11.23
N HIS A 34 1.27 -10.93 10.14
CA HIS A 34 2.32 -9.91 10.07
C HIS A 34 2.08 -8.81 11.09
N GLU A 35 3.13 -8.44 11.81
CA GLU A 35 3.12 -7.28 12.69
C GLU A 35 2.77 -5.99 11.91
N PRO A 36 2.02 -5.05 12.51
CA PRO A 36 1.60 -3.83 11.82
C PRO A 36 2.75 -3.03 11.18
N GLN A 37 3.92 -2.99 11.82
CA GLN A 37 5.10 -2.30 11.28
C GLN A 37 5.56 -2.89 9.95
N ARG A 38 5.42 -4.22 9.78
CA ARG A 38 5.76 -4.90 8.54
C ARG A 38 4.79 -4.55 7.42
N ILE A 39 3.49 -4.52 7.72
CA ILE A 39 2.44 -4.15 6.75
C ILE A 39 2.68 -2.73 6.23
N VAL A 40 2.94 -1.79 7.15
CA VAL A 40 3.25 -0.39 6.79
C VAL A 40 4.52 -0.31 5.94
N GLY A 41 5.57 -1.06 6.30
CA GLY A 41 6.81 -1.12 5.52
C GLY A 41 6.61 -1.67 4.10
N GLU A 42 5.82 -2.74 3.94
CA GLU A 42 5.50 -3.32 2.63
C GLU A 42 4.71 -2.34 1.76
N LEU A 43 3.73 -1.64 2.33
CA LEU A 43 2.96 -0.62 1.61
C LEU A 43 3.84 0.56 1.19
N LEU A 44 4.70 1.06 2.08
CA LEU A 44 5.61 2.17 1.76
C LEU A 44 6.62 1.78 0.67
N ASN A 45 7.14 0.56 0.69
CA ASN A 45 8.00 0.06 -0.37
C ASN A 45 7.27 -0.02 -1.72
N ALA A 46 6.02 -0.49 -1.74
CA ALA A 46 5.21 -0.50 -2.95
C ALA A 46 5.04 0.91 -3.55
N GLU A 47 4.83 1.91 -2.70
CA GLU A 47 4.74 3.31 -3.10
C GLU A 47 6.04 3.86 -3.69
N ILE A 48 7.17 3.55 -3.06
CA ILE A 48 8.49 3.98 -3.55
C ILE A 48 8.77 3.35 -4.92
N ASN A 49 8.49 2.05 -5.06
CA ASN A 49 8.70 1.34 -6.33
C ASN A 49 7.82 1.92 -7.45
N GLU A 50 6.55 2.21 -7.17
CA GLU A 50 5.66 2.84 -8.15
C GLU A 50 6.17 4.24 -8.55
N LYS A 51 6.60 5.05 -7.57
CA LYS A 51 7.18 6.37 -7.84
C LYS A 51 8.44 6.29 -8.69
N GLN A 52 9.32 5.33 -8.42
CA GLN A 52 10.53 5.10 -9.22
C GLN A 52 10.18 4.65 -10.65
N ALA A 53 9.25 3.69 -10.79
CA ALA A 53 8.79 3.21 -12.10
C ALA A 53 8.17 4.33 -12.95
N ARG A 54 7.41 5.24 -12.32
CA ARG A 54 6.86 6.42 -12.99
C ARG A 54 7.89 7.49 -13.32
N SER A 55 9.01 7.56 -12.58
CA SER A 55 10.08 8.53 -12.84
C SER A 55 11.04 8.10 -13.94
N ILE A 56 11.08 6.81 -14.28
CA ILE A 56 11.91 6.25 -15.36
C ILE A 56 11.20 6.37 -16.72
N LYS A 57 9.88 6.62 -16.72
CA LYS A 57 9.04 6.83 -17.91
C LYS A 57 9.01 8.30 -18.31
#